data_AF-A0A6J2U3Q2-F1
#
_entry.id   AF-A0A6J2U3Q2-F1
#
_cell.length_a   1.000
_cell.length_b   1.000
_cell.length_c   1.000
_cell.angle_alpha   90.00
_cell.angle_beta   90.00
_cell.angle_gamma   90.00
#
_symmetry.space_group_name_H-M   'P 1'
#
loop_
_entity.id
_entity.type
_entity.pdbx_description
1 polymer ?
#
loop_
_entity_poly.entity_id
_entity_poly.type
_entity_poly.pdbx_seq_one_letter_code
_entity_poly.pdbx_strand_id
1 'polypeptide(L)'
;MWATGALVILKMRTAVNLIAAMLLIAGLDLLSTTDAASEPVCAYRNFEDETIFLKYLPLLKKGQDYVDFGKDGKCLKRAICTDTFKIEIEDCTKQKISCVNKHRFTGVFPGCCVKC
;
A
#
# COMPACT_ATOMS: atom_id res chain seq x y z
N MET A 1 51.60 17.24 48.06
CA MET A 1 50.25 17.77 47.74
C MET A 1 50.08 17.90 46.21
N TRP A 2 50.01 16.80 45.45
CA TRP A 2 49.80 16.83 43.98
C TRP A 2 48.76 15.80 43.50
N ALA A 3 48.21 14.98 44.42
CA ALA A 3 47.27 13.90 44.10
C ALA A 3 45.81 14.36 43.97
N THR A 4 45.46 15.51 44.57
CA THR A 4 44.08 16.03 44.57
C THR A 4 43.69 16.69 43.24
N GLY A 5 44.62 17.37 42.55
CA GLY A 5 44.35 18.06 41.29
C GLY A 5 44.07 17.11 40.11
N ALA A 6 44.86 16.05 39.97
CA ALA A 6 44.69 15.07 38.89
C ALA A 6 43.38 14.28 39.02
N LEU A 7 42.95 13.96 40.25
CA LEU A 7 41.70 13.25 40.50
C LEU A 7 40.46 14.12 40.18
N VAL A 8 40.53 15.43 40.43
CA VAL A 8 39.45 16.38 40.09
C VAL A 8 39.34 16.58 38.59
N ILE A 9 40.46 16.71 37.88
CA ILE A 9 40.48 16.86 36.40
C ILE A 9 39.99 15.59 35.72
N LEU A 10 40.34 14.40 36.22
CA LEU A 10 39.86 13.12 35.68
C LEU A 10 38.34 12.97 35.88
N LYS A 11 37.82 13.33 37.07
CA LYS A 11 36.37 13.33 37.36
C LYS A 11 35.60 14.35 36.50
N MET A 12 36.16 15.53 36.25
CA MET A 12 35.56 16.53 35.36
C MET A 12 35.51 16.05 33.91
N ARG A 13 36.57 15.39 33.41
CA ARG A 13 36.61 14.85 32.04
C ARG A 13 35.61 13.70 31.85
N THR A 14 35.46 12.80 32.83
CA THR A 14 34.46 11.73 32.78
C THR A 14 33.03 12.29 32.85
N ALA A 15 32.79 13.32 33.66
CA ALA A 15 31.49 13.98 33.75
C ALA A 15 31.10 14.69 32.44
N VAL A 16 32.03 15.41 31.80
CA VAL A 16 31.80 16.06 30.51
C VAL A 16 31.50 15.04 29.41
N ASN A 17 32.23 13.93 29.37
CA ASN A 17 31.98 12.85 28.40
C ASN A 17 30.63 12.15 28.63
N LEU A 18 30.21 11.96 29.88
CA LEU A 18 28.89 11.41 30.23
C LEU A 18 27.75 12.34 29.81
N ILE A 19 27.91 13.65 30.00
CA ILE A 19 26.92 14.66 29.59
C ILE A 19 26.83 14.73 28.06
N ALA A 20 27.96 14.72 27.36
CA ALA A 20 28.00 14.70 25.90
C ALA A 20 27.35 13.42 25.32
N ALA A 21 27.60 12.26 25.94
CA ALA A 21 26.98 11.00 25.54
C ALA A 21 25.45 11.02 25.76
N MET A 22 24.97 11.56 26.89
CA MET A 22 23.53 11.70 27.15
C MET A 22 22.83 12.65 26.16
N LEU A 23 23.47 13.76 25.77
CA LEU A 23 22.93 14.69 24.78
C LEU A 23 22.86 14.07 23.38
N LEU A 24 23.84 13.23 23.00
CA LEU A 24 23.82 12.50 21.73
C LEU A 24 22.72 11.43 21.68
N ILE A 25 22.47 10.74 22.80
CA ILE A 25 21.40 9.74 22.91
C ILE A 25 20.03 10.43 22.85
N ALA A 26 19.85 11.54 23.59
CA ALA A 26 18.60 12.30 23.58
C ALA A 26 18.27 12.93 22.20
N GLY A 27 19.30 13.25 21.39
CA GLY A 27 19.12 13.72 20.01
C GLY A 27 18.66 12.63 19.04
N LEU A 28 18.94 11.36 19.33
CA LEU A 28 18.50 10.22 18.50
C LEU A 28 17.02 9.88 18.70
N ASP A 29 16.51 10.04 19.91
CA ASP A 29 15.10 9.77 20.24
C ASP A 29 14.13 10.78 19.60
N LEU A 30 14.62 11.99 19.28
CA LEU A 30 13.82 13.03 18.63
C LEU A 30 13.60 12.82 17.12
N LEU A 31 14.35 11.90 16.50
CA LEU A 31 14.30 11.66 15.05
C LEU A 31 13.38 10.50 14.64
N SER A 32 12.80 9.79 15.60
CA SER A 32 12.12 8.50 15.34
C SER A 32 10.59 8.56 15.39
N THR A 33 9.98 9.63 14.87
CA THR A 33 8.53 9.67 14.61
C THR A 33 8.26 10.05 13.16
N THR A 34 8.68 9.18 12.24
CA THR A 34 8.08 9.18 10.90
C THR A 34 6.89 8.24 10.96
N ASP A 35 5.69 8.81 11.22
CA ASP A 35 4.44 8.08 11.01
C ASP A 35 4.33 7.75 9.52
N ALA A 36 4.71 6.54 9.16
CA ALA A 36 4.48 5.99 7.83
C ALA A 36 2.98 5.73 7.68
N ALA A 37 2.22 6.77 7.33
CA ALA A 37 0.82 6.62 6.96
C ALA A 37 0.74 5.85 5.63
N SER A 38 0.32 4.59 5.70
CA SER A 38 0.06 3.77 4.51
C SER A 38 -1.05 4.39 3.67
N GLU A 39 -0.87 4.40 2.35
CA GLU A 39 -1.94 4.80 1.43
C GLU A 39 -3.18 3.90 1.63
N PRO A 40 -4.38 4.46 1.73
CA PRO A 40 -5.60 3.68 1.88
C PRO A 40 -5.86 2.81 0.64
N VAL A 41 -6.14 1.52 0.88
CA VAL A 41 -6.40 0.50 -0.14
C VAL A 41 -7.70 -0.24 0.17
N CYS A 42 -8.37 -0.74 -0.87
CA CYS A 42 -9.50 -1.64 -0.73
C CYS A 42 -9.03 -3.09 -0.74
N ALA A 43 -9.55 -3.93 0.16
CA ALA A 43 -9.32 -5.37 0.12
C ALA A 43 -10.47 -6.06 -0.64
N TYR A 44 -10.12 -6.87 -1.65
CA TYR A 44 -11.06 -7.65 -2.44
C TYR A 44 -10.66 -9.13 -2.41
N ARG A 45 -11.62 -10.04 -2.28
CA ARG A 45 -11.37 -11.48 -2.34
C ARG A 45 -11.78 -12.04 -3.70
N ASN A 46 -10.82 -12.60 -4.43
CA ASN A 46 -11.03 -13.12 -5.78
C ASN A 46 -11.71 -14.50 -5.77
N PHE A 47 -11.96 -15.07 -6.95
CA PHE A 47 -12.59 -16.37 -7.10
C PHE A 47 -11.75 -17.53 -6.54
N GLU A 48 -10.43 -17.36 -6.44
CA GLU A 48 -9.49 -18.33 -5.87
C GLU A 48 -9.27 -18.14 -4.36
N ASP A 49 -10.11 -17.31 -3.71
CA ASP A 49 -10.05 -16.94 -2.29
C ASP A 49 -8.80 -16.14 -1.88
N GLU A 50 -8.06 -15.61 -2.85
CA GLU A 50 -6.92 -14.74 -2.60
C GLU A 50 -7.37 -13.31 -2.30
N THR A 51 -6.66 -12.64 -1.39
CA THR A 51 -6.90 -11.23 -1.06
C THR A 51 -6.05 -10.32 -1.94
N ILE A 52 -6.72 -9.45 -2.69
CA ILE A 52 -6.13 -8.47 -3.59
C ILE A 52 -6.35 -7.07 -3.01
N PHE A 53 -5.26 -6.30 -2.93
CA PHE A 53 -5.30 -4.92 -2.46
C PHE A 53 -5.37 -3.96 -3.65
N LEU A 54 -6.49 -3.26 -3.78
CA LEU A 54 -6.76 -2.31 -4.86
C LEU A 54 -6.51 -0.90 -4.38
N LYS A 55 -5.68 -0.17 -5.11
CA LYS A 55 -5.48 1.26 -4.88
C LYS A 55 -6.64 2.04 -5.51
N TYR A 56 -7.10 3.07 -4.82
CA TYR A 56 -7.96 4.07 -5.45
C TYR A 56 -7.15 4.84 -6.51
N LEU A 57 -7.68 4.90 -7.73
CA LEU A 57 -7.04 5.56 -8.84
C LEU A 57 -8.09 6.51 -9.48
N PRO A 58 -8.09 7.82 -9.14
CA PRO A 58 -9.14 8.77 -9.51
C PRO A 58 -9.41 8.91 -11.02
N LEU A 59 -8.45 8.50 -11.84
CA LEU A 59 -8.50 8.59 -13.30
C LEU A 59 -8.33 7.22 -13.95
N LEU A 60 -8.78 6.15 -13.30
CA LEU A 60 -8.75 4.77 -13.81
C LEU A 60 -9.08 4.73 -15.30
N LYS A 61 -8.04 4.61 -16.12
CA LYS A 61 -8.20 4.28 -17.53
C LYS A 61 -8.73 2.85 -17.58
N LYS A 62 -9.70 2.58 -18.45
CA LYS A 62 -10.27 1.24 -18.67
C LYS A 62 -9.12 0.21 -18.78
N GLY A 63 -9.01 -0.72 -17.82
CA GLY A 63 -7.92 -1.72 -17.77
C GLY A 63 -6.91 -1.57 -16.62
N GLN A 64 -7.05 -0.60 -15.72
CA GLN A 64 -6.28 -0.51 -14.46
C GLN A 64 -7.04 -1.05 -13.23
N ASP A 65 -8.26 -1.52 -13.45
CA ASP A 65 -9.12 -2.23 -12.52
C ASP A 65 -8.74 -3.71 -12.37
N TYR A 66 -9.10 -4.32 -11.24
CA TYR A 66 -8.87 -5.74 -11.05
C TYR A 66 -10.00 -6.55 -11.69
N VAL A 67 -9.61 -7.49 -12.55
CA VAL A 67 -10.53 -8.40 -13.24
C VAL A 67 -10.31 -9.79 -12.69
N ASP A 68 -11.38 -10.38 -12.18
CA ASP A 68 -11.39 -11.73 -11.61
C ASP A 68 -11.67 -12.75 -12.72
N PHE A 69 -10.79 -13.72 -12.88
CA PHE A 69 -10.88 -14.71 -13.95
C PHE A 69 -11.35 -16.07 -13.42
N GLY A 70 -12.24 -16.69 -14.19
CA GLY A 70 -12.64 -18.07 -13.99
C GLY A 70 -11.65 -19.04 -14.62
N LYS A 71 -11.78 -20.32 -14.26
CA LYS A 71 -10.93 -21.41 -14.77
C LYS A 71 -11.04 -21.62 -16.29
N ASP A 72 -12.13 -21.15 -16.89
CA ASP A 72 -12.37 -21.23 -18.33
C ASP A 72 -11.68 -20.10 -19.11
N GLY A 73 -10.93 -19.22 -18.43
CA GLY A 73 -10.23 -18.08 -19.03
C GLY A 73 -11.15 -16.93 -19.43
N LYS A 74 -12.42 -16.93 -18.99
CA LYS A 74 -13.30 -15.76 -19.04
C LYS A 74 -13.21 -15.01 -17.72
N CYS A 75 -13.44 -13.70 -17.75
CA CYS A 75 -13.65 -12.99 -16.51
C CYS A 75 -15.04 -13.26 -15.93
N LEU A 76 -15.13 -13.23 -14.60
CA LEU A 76 -16.37 -13.42 -13.84
C LEU A 76 -16.94 -12.08 -13.41
N LYS A 77 -16.06 -11.22 -12.89
CA LYS A 77 -16.39 -9.92 -12.31
C LYS A 77 -15.18 -9.01 -12.34
N ARG A 78 -15.43 -7.73 -12.11
CA ARG A 78 -14.44 -6.66 -12.00
C ARG A 78 -14.64 -5.94 -10.69
N ALA A 79 -13.55 -5.68 -9.99
CA ALA A 79 -13.53 -4.97 -8.73
C ALA A 79 -12.84 -3.61 -8.90
N ILE A 80 -13.52 -2.56 -8.42
CA ILE A 80 -13.04 -1.18 -8.47
C ILE A 80 -13.00 -0.66 -7.03
N CYS A 81 -11.88 -0.03 -6.66
CA CYS A 81 -11.77 0.73 -5.42
C CYS A 81 -12.23 2.16 -5.67
N THR A 82 -13.22 2.63 -4.94
CA THR A 82 -13.77 3.99 -5.06
C THR A 82 -12.97 5.02 -4.26
N ASP A 83 -13.32 6.30 -4.44
CA ASP A 83 -12.77 7.44 -3.71
C ASP A 83 -13.03 7.40 -2.20
N THR A 84 -14.07 6.67 -1.79
CA THR A 84 -14.44 6.40 -0.40
C THR A 84 -13.86 5.08 0.13
N PHE A 85 -12.91 4.48 -0.59
CA PHE A 85 -12.26 3.20 -0.25
C PHE A 85 -13.23 2.04 -0.07
N LYS A 86 -14.28 2.03 -0.90
CA LYS A 86 -15.23 0.92 -1.00
C LYS A 86 -14.98 0.12 -2.26
N ILE A 87 -15.24 -1.18 -2.18
CA ILE A 87 -15.23 -2.05 -3.35
C ILE A 87 -16.58 -1.96 -4.06
N GLU A 88 -16.56 -1.62 -5.33
CA GLU A 88 -17.66 -1.82 -6.26
C GLU A 88 -17.38 -3.03 -7.16
N ILE A 89 -18.38 -3.90 -7.32
CA ILE A 89 -18.27 -5.14 -8.10
C ILE A 89 -19.19 -5.06 -9.31
N GLU A 90 -18.62 -5.25 -10.49
CA GLU A 90 -19.36 -5.40 -11.74
C GLU A 90 -19.27 -6.83 -12.25
N ASP A 91 -20.41 -7.53 -12.26
CA ASP A 91 -20.52 -8.91 -12.72
C ASP A 91 -20.67 -9.01 -14.23
N CYS A 92 -20.02 -10.00 -14.85
CA CYS A 92 -20.19 -10.30 -16.27
C CYS A 92 -21.64 -10.64 -16.64
N THR A 93 -22.42 -11.20 -15.71
CA THR A 93 -23.84 -11.56 -15.92
C THR A 93 -24.73 -10.35 -16.17
N LYS A 94 -24.32 -9.17 -15.72
CA LYS A 94 -25.05 -7.90 -15.91
C LYS A 94 -24.65 -7.20 -17.21
N GLN A 95 -23.57 -7.63 -17.86
CA GLN A 95 -23.04 -7.00 -19.06
C GLN A 95 -23.73 -7.54 -20.32
N LYS A 96 -24.23 -6.62 -21.16
CA LYS A 96 -24.87 -6.98 -22.45
C LYS A 96 -23.84 -7.15 -23.57
N ILE A 97 -22.81 -7.97 -23.33
CA ILE A 97 -21.75 -8.26 -24.31
C ILE A 97 -22.00 -9.60 -25.02
N SER A 98 -21.63 -9.66 -26.29
CA SER A 98 -21.74 -10.80 -27.20
C SER A 98 -20.57 -10.77 -28.18
N CYS A 99 -20.34 -11.87 -28.91
CA CYS A 99 -19.31 -11.89 -29.95
C CYS A 99 -19.54 -10.87 -31.06
N VAL A 100 -20.81 -10.52 -31.34
CA VAL A 100 -21.18 -9.55 -32.36
C VAL A 100 -20.78 -8.13 -31.95
N ASN A 101 -20.94 -7.76 -30.69
CA ASN A 101 -20.69 -6.39 -30.21
C ASN A 101 -19.41 -6.22 -29.39
N LYS A 102 -18.61 -7.28 -29.18
CA LYS A 102 -17.35 -7.26 -28.42
C LYS A 102 -16.40 -6.15 -28.87
N HIS A 103 -16.30 -5.93 -30.17
CA HIS A 103 -15.46 -4.89 -30.79
C HIS A 103 -15.78 -3.45 -30.35
N ARG A 104 -16.97 -3.20 -29.77
CA ARG A 104 -17.39 -1.89 -29.27
C ARG A 104 -16.83 -1.55 -27.89
N PHE A 105 -16.28 -2.53 -27.19
CA PHE A 105 -15.75 -2.36 -25.84
C PHE A 105 -14.22 -2.24 -25.91
N THR A 106 -13.68 -1.25 -25.21
CA THR A 106 -12.24 -0.98 -25.09
C THR A 106 -11.73 -1.43 -23.72
N GLY A 107 -10.58 -2.09 -23.67
CA GLY A 107 -10.00 -2.62 -22.43
C GLY A 107 -10.29 -4.11 -22.23
N VAL A 108 -9.93 -4.64 -21.06
CA VAL A 108 -10.10 -6.07 -20.73
C VAL A 108 -11.57 -6.39 -20.41
N PHE A 109 -12.19 -5.65 -19.49
CA PHE A 109 -13.60 -5.79 -19.14
C PHE A 109 -14.48 -4.75 -19.85
N PRO A 110 -15.71 -5.09 -20.32
CA PRO A 110 -16.37 -6.40 -20.24
C PRO A 110 -15.97 -7.37 -21.36
N GLY A 111 -14.99 -7.02 -22.21
CA GLY A 111 -14.54 -7.83 -23.36
C GLY A 111 -14.20 -9.29 -23.05
N CYS A 112 -13.64 -9.53 -21.86
CA CYS A 112 -13.26 -10.86 -21.35
C CYS A 112 -14.44 -11.72 -20.86
N CYS A 113 -15.67 -11.18 -20.76
CA CYS A 113 -16.82 -11.94 -20.27
C CYS A 113 -17.30 -12.99 -21.28
N VAL A 114 -16.90 -12.87 -22.54
CA VAL A 114 -17.26 -13.80 -23.63
C VAL A 114 -16.01 -14.31 -24.34
N LYS A 115 -15.98 -15.62 -24.62
CA LYS A 115 -15.01 -16.22 -25.53
C LYS A 115 -15.61 -16.29 -26.93
N CYS A 116 -14.92 -15.58 -27.80
CA CYS A 116 -14.99 -15.56 -29.25
C CYS A 116 -13.51 -15.66 -29.64
#